data_AF-A0A022KXY7-F1
#
_entry.id   AF-A0A022KXY7-F1
#
_cell.length_a   1.000
_cell.length_b   1.000
_cell.length_c   1.000
_cell.angle_alpha   90.00
_cell.angle_beta   90.00
_cell.angle_gamma   90.00
#
_symmetry.space_group_name_H-M   'P 1'
#
loop_
_entity.id
_entity.type
_entity.pdbx_description
1 polymer ?
#
loop_
_entity_poly.entity_id
_entity_poly.type
_entity_poly.pdbx_seq_one_letter_code
_entity_poly.pdbx_strand_id
1 'polypeptide(L)'
;MSEPAPTPEDRRQICAALVLDAAADGPAQMGVFTDEELIALDGLDTVQLVPLPWIADNEETVERRISASIALRSLIARRLVLPAELLADDWDDLGDDPRRLYAADPVQGILTLRRSFTSLITFQRMVSEQIYTVVQYVYDGDTLLEEEITADGYHHFHVLPKDSAVDHAVTLIDQDEVAGEDGEPITLRMSAIEEHAELGPVLSDTRALTVASLVTRAGEAEQLTFYATSDSMYVSRSDQDVTTSETAEDPELEFVQASTSSLRDVVHSLIDAGQENE
;
A
#
# COMPACT_ATOMS: atom_id res chain seq x y z
N MET A 1 18.85 -34.58 -19.90
CA MET A 1 19.56 -33.53 -19.14
C MET A 1 18.50 -32.87 -18.31
N SER A 2 18.49 -33.09 -16.99
CA SER A 2 17.56 -32.39 -16.11
C SER A 2 17.90 -30.90 -16.16
N GLU A 3 16.89 -30.05 -16.25
CA GLU A 3 17.07 -28.62 -16.07
C GLU A 3 17.67 -28.36 -14.67
N PRO A 4 18.59 -27.39 -14.53
CA PRO A 4 19.11 -27.03 -13.22
C PRO A 4 17.96 -26.56 -12.34
N ALA A 5 18.00 -26.94 -11.05
CA ALA A 5 17.03 -26.47 -10.08
C ALA A 5 17.03 -24.93 -10.02
N PRO A 6 15.85 -24.29 -9.88
CA PRO A 6 15.74 -22.84 -9.81
C PRO A 6 16.56 -22.30 -8.62
N THR A 7 17.26 -21.17 -8.83
CA THR A 7 17.96 -20.50 -7.75
C THR A 7 16.98 -19.93 -6.71
N PRO A 8 17.41 -19.57 -5.49
CA PRO A 8 16.53 -18.92 -4.51
C PRO A 8 15.89 -17.61 -5.01
N GLU A 9 16.55 -16.92 -5.95
CA GLU A 9 16.01 -15.75 -6.62
C GLU A 9 14.92 -16.13 -7.61
N ASP A 10 15.19 -17.14 -8.46
CA ASP A 10 14.19 -17.65 -9.41
C ASP A 10 12.94 -18.17 -8.67
N ARG A 11 13.11 -18.82 -7.51
CA ARG A 11 11.98 -19.26 -6.68
C ARG A 11 11.14 -18.09 -6.17
N ARG A 12 11.78 -17.00 -5.71
CA ARG A 12 11.06 -15.80 -5.25
C ARG A 12 10.22 -15.20 -6.37
N GLN A 13 10.78 -15.10 -7.57
CA GLN A 13 10.08 -14.58 -8.74
C GLN A 13 8.92 -15.48 -9.17
N ILE A 14 9.10 -16.81 -9.13
CA ILE A 14 8.02 -17.77 -9.39
C ILE A 14 6.89 -17.59 -8.38
N CYS A 15 7.19 -17.52 -7.08
CA CYS A 15 6.18 -17.32 -6.05
C CYS A 15 5.43 -15.99 -6.22
N ALA A 16 6.14 -14.91 -6.56
CA ALA A 16 5.53 -13.61 -6.84
C ALA A 16 4.56 -13.68 -8.03
N ALA A 17 4.98 -14.30 -9.13
CA ALA A 17 4.14 -14.49 -10.31
C ALA A 17 2.88 -15.32 -10.00
N LEU A 18 3.02 -16.38 -9.20
CA LEU A 18 1.88 -17.20 -8.75
C LEU A 18 0.89 -16.41 -7.89
N VAL A 19 1.37 -15.47 -7.07
CA VAL A 19 0.51 -14.59 -6.29
C VAL A 19 -0.25 -13.62 -7.21
N LEU A 20 0.42 -13.00 -8.19
CA LEU A 20 -0.24 -12.10 -9.15
C LEU A 20 -1.29 -12.83 -10.01
N ASP A 21 -0.99 -14.06 -10.44
CA ASP A 21 -1.91 -14.90 -11.24
C ASP A 21 -3.18 -15.27 -10.48
N ALA A 22 -3.19 -15.20 -9.14
CA ALA A 22 -4.38 -15.44 -8.33
C ALA A 22 -5.55 -14.50 -8.68
N ALA A 23 -5.26 -13.33 -9.26
CA ALA A 23 -6.27 -12.35 -9.67
C ALA A 23 -6.82 -12.55 -11.09
N ALA A 24 -6.47 -13.64 -11.78
CA ALA A 24 -6.89 -13.89 -13.17
C ALA A 24 -8.42 -13.89 -13.36
N ASP A 25 -9.17 -14.34 -12.35
CA ASP A 25 -10.64 -14.40 -12.35
C ASP A 25 -11.29 -13.27 -11.51
N GLY A 26 -10.52 -12.25 -11.10
CA GLY A 26 -10.97 -11.15 -10.26
C GLY A 26 -10.21 -11.04 -8.93
N PRO A 27 -10.63 -10.14 -8.02
CA PRO A 27 -9.99 -9.94 -6.72
C PRO A 27 -9.77 -11.24 -5.91
N ALA A 28 -8.55 -11.43 -5.39
CA ALA A 28 -8.17 -12.59 -4.58
C ALA A 28 -7.57 -12.17 -3.24
N GLN A 29 -8.07 -12.75 -2.14
CA GLN A 29 -7.50 -12.55 -0.80
C GLN A 29 -6.33 -13.51 -0.57
N MET A 30 -5.17 -12.95 -0.22
CA MET A 30 -3.93 -13.72 -0.04
C MET A 30 -3.66 -14.11 1.41
N GLY A 31 -4.15 -13.31 2.36
CA GLY A 31 -4.02 -13.59 3.78
C GLY A 31 -4.05 -12.35 4.64
N VAL A 32 -3.97 -12.57 5.96
CA VAL A 32 -3.87 -11.52 6.97
C VAL A 32 -2.68 -11.82 7.87
N PHE A 33 -1.84 -10.81 8.09
CA PHE A 33 -0.67 -10.88 8.96
C PHE A 33 -0.70 -9.74 9.96
N THR A 34 -0.19 -9.98 11.16
CA THR A 34 0.00 -8.89 12.12
C THR A 34 1.35 -8.20 11.91
N ASP A 35 1.54 -7.01 12.48
CA ASP A 35 2.83 -6.31 12.48
C ASP A 35 3.99 -7.23 12.91
N GLU A 36 3.78 -7.99 13.99
CA GLU A 36 4.77 -8.92 14.54
C GLU A 36 5.08 -10.06 13.57
N GLU A 37 4.08 -10.55 12.85
CA GLU A 37 4.23 -11.60 11.85
C GLU A 37 5.01 -11.08 10.65
N LEU A 38 4.73 -9.87 10.17
CA LEU A 38 5.50 -9.24 9.10
C LEU A 38 6.95 -9.00 9.51
N ILE A 39 7.21 -8.53 10.73
CA ILE A 39 8.58 -8.40 11.25
C ILE A 39 9.28 -9.76 11.33
N ALA A 40 8.58 -10.80 11.81
CA ALA A 40 9.15 -12.14 11.90
C ALA A 40 9.52 -12.71 10.53
N LEU A 41 8.73 -12.40 9.51
CA LEU A 41 8.92 -12.83 8.12
C LEU A 41 10.01 -12.03 7.40
N ASP A 42 10.04 -10.70 7.57
CA ASP A 42 10.99 -9.80 6.90
C ASP A 42 12.36 -9.72 7.59
N GLY A 43 12.42 -10.09 8.87
CA GLY A 43 13.60 -9.93 9.71
C GLY A 43 13.56 -8.64 10.54
N LEU A 44 14.08 -8.75 11.78
CA LEU A 44 14.00 -7.71 12.81
C LEU A 44 14.61 -6.36 12.40
N ASP A 45 15.68 -6.40 11.60
CA ASP A 45 16.44 -5.21 11.20
C ASP A 45 15.97 -4.64 9.86
N THR A 46 14.96 -5.25 9.23
CA THR A 46 14.39 -4.74 7.97
C THR A 46 13.61 -3.46 8.24
N VAL A 47 13.95 -2.41 7.49
CA VAL A 47 13.16 -1.18 7.41
C VAL A 47 11.86 -1.49 6.66
N GLN A 48 10.74 -1.16 7.29
CA GLN A 48 9.41 -1.33 6.70
C GLN A 48 9.02 -0.08 5.94
N LEU A 49 8.42 -0.27 4.76
CA LEU A 49 7.97 0.81 3.88
C LEU A 49 6.58 1.32 4.25
N VAL A 50 5.86 0.54 5.04
CA VAL A 50 4.47 0.77 5.44
C VAL A 50 4.39 0.87 6.97
N PRO A 51 3.37 1.55 7.52
CA PRO A 51 3.23 1.66 8.97
C PRO A 51 3.06 0.30 9.62
N LEU A 52 3.57 0.18 10.85
CA LEU A 52 3.33 -0.93 11.77
C LEU A 52 2.69 -0.38 13.06
N PRO A 53 1.37 -0.10 13.05
CA PRO A 53 0.72 0.67 14.10
C PRO A 53 0.85 0.05 15.49
N TRP A 54 0.61 -1.27 15.61
CA TRP A 54 0.68 -1.95 16.90
C TRP A 54 2.09 -1.94 17.46
N ILE A 55 3.10 -2.19 16.62
CA ILE A 55 4.51 -2.12 17.05
C ILE A 55 4.86 -0.71 17.48
N ALA A 56 4.49 0.30 16.70
CA ALA A 56 4.76 1.70 17.04
C ALA A 56 4.17 2.09 18.41
N ASP A 57 2.96 1.62 18.71
CA ASP A 57 2.30 1.92 19.99
C ASP A 57 2.81 1.09 21.17
N ASN A 58 3.43 -0.07 20.92
CA ASN A 58 3.76 -1.04 21.97
C ASN A 58 5.26 -1.33 22.15
N GLU A 59 6.15 -0.81 21.28
CA GLU A 59 7.58 -1.16 21.29
C GLU A 59 8.31 -0.81 22.61
N GLU A 60 7.83 0.18 23.35
CA GLU A 60 8.37 0.53 24.68
C GLU A 60 8.04 -0.52 25.75
N THR A 61 6.96 -1.27 25.56
CA THR A 61 6.43 -2.24 26.55
C THR A 61 6.74 -3.68 26.19
N VAL A 62 6.78 -4.00 24.90
CA VAL A 62 7.05 -5.33 24.37
C VAL A 62 8.22 -5.26 23.40
N GLU A 63 9.33 -5.89 23.77
CA GLU A 63 10.52 -5.93 22.90
C GLU A 63 10.17 -6.58 21.55
N ARG A 64 10.49 -5.89 20.45
CA ARG A 64 10.25 -6.31 19.06
C ARG A 64 10.69 -7.74 18.76
N ARG A 65 11.82 -8.17 19.32
CA ARG A 65 12.33 -9.54 19.16
C ARG A 65 11.42 -10.57 19.81
N ILE A 66 10.86 -10.26 20.99
CA ILE A 66 9.98 -11.17 21.74
C ILE A 66 8.67 -11.34 20.99
N SER A 67 8.05 -10.23 20.58
CA SER A 67 6.77 -10.24 19.84
C SER A 67 6.91 -11.01 18.52
N ALA A 68 7.94 -10.73 17.72
CA ALA A 68 8.24 -11.47 16.49
C ALA A 68 8.53 -12.97 16.73
N SER A 69 9.21 -13.32 17.82
CA SER A 69 9.48 -14.73 18.15
C SER A 69 8.20 -15.50 18.49
N ILE A 70 7.23 -14.86 19.15
CA ILE A 70 5.93 -15.45 19.45
C ILE A 70 5.12 -15.60 18.15
N ALA A 71 5.10 -14.56 17.32
CA ALA A 71 4.46 -14.55 16.01
C ALA A 71 5.01 -15.66 15.09
N LEU A 72 6.33 -15.85 15.05
CA LEU A 72 6.96 -16.93 14.28
C LEU A 72 6.45 -18.32 14.68
N ARG A 73 6.18 -18.55 15.98
CA ARG A 73 5.60 -19.83 16.43
C ARG A 73 4.18 -20.03 15.89
N SER A 74 3.38 -18.97 15.83
CA SER A 74 2.06 -18.99 15.20
C SER A 74 2.17 -19.31 13.71
N LEU A 75 3.07 -18.64 12.99
CA LEU A 75 3.32 -18.88 11.56
C LEU A 75 3.73 -20.33 11.27
N ILE A 76 4.61 -20.91 12.09
CA ILE A 76 5.01 -22.32 11.99
C ILE A 76 3.82 -23.25 12.25
N ALA A 77 3.06 -23.00 13.32
CA ALA A 77 1.89 -23.81 13.65
C ALA A 77 0.83 -23.80 12.54
N ARG A 78 0.68 -22.66 11.85
CA ARG A 78 -0.22 -22.48 10.69
C ARG A 78 0.39 -22.95 9.36
N ARG A 79 1.62 -23.47 9.36
CA ARG A 79 2.36 -23.91 8.16
C ARG A 79 2.60 -22.80 7.13
N LEU A 80 2.64 -21.55 7.58
CA LEU A 80 3.00 -20.39 6.76
C LEU A 80 4.52 -20.15 6.76
N VAL A 81 5.21 -20.74 7.74
CA VAL A 81 6.66 -20.88 7.77
C VAL A 81 6.98 -22.34 8.04
N LEU A 82 7.86 -22.92 7.23
CA LEU A 82 8.19 -24.34 7.24
C LEU A 82 9.71 -24.52 7.32
N PRO A 83 10.20 -25.52 8.08
CA PRO A 83 11.57 -26.00 7.93
C PRO A 83 11.87 -26.41 6.49
N ALA A 84 13.10 -26.19 6.05
CA ALA A 84 13.58 -26.56 4.71
C ALA A 84 13.26 -28.02 4.37
N GLU A 85 13.39 -28.92 5.36
CA GLU A 85 13.08 -30.35 5.22
C GLU A 85 11.65 -30.66 4.77
N LEU A 86 10.70 -29.76 4.98
CA LEU A 86 9.31 -29.95 4.55
C LEU A 86 9.02 -29.36 3.16
N LEU A 87 9.95 -28.58 2.61
CA LEU A 87 9.82 -27.92 1.31
C LEU A 87 10.71 -28.53 0.24
N ALA A 88 11.73 -29.29 0.63
CA ALA A 88 12.67 -29.89 -0.29
C ALA A 88 12.09 -31.14 -0.96
N ASP A 89 12.26 -31.25 -2.28
CA ASP A 89 11.93 -32.45 -3.03
C ASP A 89 13.02 -33.52 -2.88
N ASP A 90 14.28 -33.11 -2.67
CA ASP A 90 15.41 -33.99 -2.36
C ASP A 90 16.27 -33.46 -1.20
N TRP A 91 16.98 -34.35 -0.51
CA TRP A 91 17.86 -34.02 0.62
C TRP A 91 19.05 -33.13 0.21
N ASP A 92 19.46 -33.22 -1.06
CA ASP A 92 20.52 -32.40 -1.62
C ASP A 92 20.10 -30.91 -1.78
N ASP A 93 18.80 -30.61 -1.76
CA ASP A 93 18.25 -29.24 -1.86
C ASP A 93 18.23 -28.48 -0.51
N LEU A 94 18.50 -29.18 0.60
CA LEU A 94 18.37 -28.64 1.96
C LEU A 94 19.48 -27.65 2.35
N GLY A 95 20.54 -27.55 1.53
CA GLY A 95 21.73 -26.77 1.86
C GLY A 95 22.37 -27.20 3.18
N ASP A 96 23.01 -26.25 3.87
CA ASP A 96 23.81 -26.56 5.06
C ASP A 96 22.99 -26.74 6.36
N ASP A 97 21.73 -26.32 6.41
CA ASP A 97 20.88 -26.42 7.61
C ASP A 97 19.42 -26.78 7.26
N PRO A 98 18.99 -28.05 7.45
CA PRO A 98 17.63 -28.50 7.17
C PRO A 98 16.58 -27.90 8.12
N ARG A 99 17.01 -27.27 9.23
CA ARG A 99 16.13 -26.58 10.20
C ARG A 99 15.93 -25.12 9.86
N ARG A 100 16.59 -24.61 8.82
CA ARG A 100 16.35 -23.26 8.32
C ARG A 100 14.87 -23.12 7.98
N LEU A 101 14.29 -22.03 8.42
CA LEU A 101 12.89 -21.72 8.20
C LEU A 101 12.72 -20.94 6.90
N TYR A 102 11.70 -21.29 6.15
CA TYR A 102 11.31 -20.65 4.90
C TYR A 102 9.82 -20.32 4.96
N ALA A 103 9.45 -19.17 4.41
CA ALA A 103 8.04 -18.85 4.21
C ALA A 103 7.44 -19.83 3.19
N ALA A 104 6.16 -20.19 3.36
CA ALA A 104 5.42 -20.94 2.36
C ALA A 104 5.27 -20.12 1.07
N ASP A 105 5.10 -20.78 -0.08
CA ASP A 105 5.19 -20.14 -1.39
C ASP A 105 4.31 -18.87 -1.55
N PRO A 106 3.01 -18.85 -1.15
CA PRO A 106 2.21 -17.62 -1.24
C PRO A 106 2.76 -16.48 -0.37
N VAL A 107 3.26 -16.80 0.82
CA VAL A 107 3.85 -15.82 1.75
C VAL A 107 5.15 -15.27 1.16
N GLN A 108 5.99 -16.14 0.61
CA GLN A 108 7.22 -15.73 -0.07
C GLN A 108 6.91 -14.84 -1.29
N GLY A 109 5.84 -15.12 -2.03
CA GLY A 109 5.35 -14.29 -3.13
C GLY A 109 4.96 -12.88 -2.66
N ILE A 110 4.12 -12.78 -1.63
CA ILE A 110 3.71 -11.48 -1.04
C ILE A 110 4.93 -10.67 -0.58
N LEU A 111 5.85 -11.29 0.16
CA LEU A 111 7.05 -10.60 0.67
C LEU A 111 7.99 -10.14 -0.46
N THR A 112 8.04 -10.91 -1.55
CA THR A 112 8.82 -10.53 -2.75
C THR A 112 8.17 -9.32 -3.42
N LEU A 113 6.85 -9.40 -3.65
CA LEU A 113 6.03 -8.35 -4.25
C LEU A 113 6.11 -7.02 -3.47
N ARG A 114 6.08 -7.04 -2.13
CA ARG A 114 6.25 -5.84 -1.28
C ARG A 114 7.59 -5.12 -1.46
N ARG A 115 8.57 -5.74 -2.11
CA ARG A 115 9.93 -5.18 -2.31
C ARG A 115 10.30 -4.99 -3.78
N SER A 116 9.53 -5.57 -4.70
CA SER A 116 9.83 -5.59 -6.13
C SER A 116 8.95 -4.67 -6.97
N PHE A 117 8.13 -3.82 -6.33
CA PHE A 117 7.22 -2.89 -7.01
C PHE A 117 7.95 -1.82 -7.83
N THR A 118 7.34 -1.40 -8.92
CA THR A 118 7.81 -0.30 -9.78
C THR A 118 7.40 1.04 -9.17
N SER A 119 6.19 1.11 -8.60
CA SER A 119 5.74 2.23 -7.78
C SER A 119 4.87 1.78 -6.61
N LEU A 120 4.75 2.67 -5.63
CA LEU A 120 3.97 2.49 -4.42
C LEU A 120 2.99 3.65 -4.29
N ILE A 121 1.70 3.35 -4.16
CA ILE A 121 0.68 4.35 -3.87
C ILE A 121 0.13 4.07 -2.49
N THR A 122 0.14 5.07 -1.61
CA THR A 122 -0.44 4.97 -0.27
C THR A 122 -1.63 5.90 -0.16
N PHE A 123 -2.78 5.36 0.21
CA PHE A 123 -3.98 6.10 0.56
C PHE A 123 -4.14 6.10 2.07
N GLN A 124 -4.01 7.25 2.72
CA GLN A 124 -4.27 7.42 4.14
C GLN A 124 -5.56 8.19 4.33
N ARG A 125 -6.62 7.47 4.69
CA ARG A 125 -7.93 8.06 5.01
C ARG A 125 -7.98 8.38 6.50
N MET A 126 -8.24 9.64 6.80
CA MET A 126 -8.41 10.18 8.13
C MET A 126 -9.87 10.57 8.33
N VAL A 127 -10.48 9.96 9.34
CA VAL A 127 -11.76 10.37 9.92
C VAL A 127 -11.53 10.75 11.38
N SER A 128 -12.53 11.34 12.05
CA SER A 128 -12.37 11.94 13.38
C SER A 128 -11.75 11.04 14.46
N GLU A 129 -11.86 9.72 14.34
CA GLU A 129 -11.41 8.75 15.35
C GLU A 129 -10.41 7.71 14.84
N GLN A 130 -10.13 7.68 13.54
CA GLN A 130 -9.37 6.57 12.94
C GLN A 130 -8.59 7.02 11.70
N ILE A 131 -7.39 6.46 11.57
CA ILE A 131 -6.61 6.46 10.32
C ILE A 131 -6.70 5.06 9.74
N TYR A 132 -7.04 4.99 8.47
CA TYR A 132 -7.10 3.76 7.69
C TYR A 132 -6.15 3.90 6.50
N THR A 133 -5.26 2.93 6.32
CA THR A 133 -4.21 2.99 5.30
C THR A 133 -4.39 1.85 4.31
N VAL A 134 -4.41 2.18 3.02
CA VAL A 134 -4.34 1.21 1.92
C VAL A 134 -3.10 1.50 1.11
N VAL A 135 -2.34 0.47 0.79
CA VAL A 135 -1.10 0.56 0.04
C VAL A 135 -1.23 -0.30 -1.21
N GLN A 136 -1.04 0.28 -2.38
CA GLN A 136 -1.05 -0.40 -3.67
C GLN A 136 0.38 -0.47 -4.20
N TYR A 137 0.87 -1.70 -4.36
CA TYR A 137 2.17 -2.02 -4.94
C TYR A 137 1.99 -2.31 -6.42
N VAL A 138 2.46 -1.42 -7.28
CA VAL A 138 2.26 -1.50 -8.74
C VAL A 138 3.45 -2.20 -9.39
N TYR A 139 3.14 -3.02 -10.40
CA TYR A 139 4.11 -3.76 -11.22
C TYR A 139 3.80 -3.56 -12.69
N ASP A 140 4.66 -4.11 -13.55
CA ASP A 140 4.39 -4.19 -14.98
C ASP A 140 3.26 -5.20 -15.23
N GLY A 141 2.14 -4.74 -15.81
CA GLY A 141 0.97 -5.57 -16.10
C GLY A 141 -0.34 -5.03 -15.52
N ASP A 142 -1.41 -5.84 -15.57
CA ASP A 142 -2.77 -5.40 -15.22
C ASP A 142 -3.23 -5.84 -13.82
N THR A 143 -2.29 -6.29 -12.97
CA THR A 143 -2.57 -6.76 -11.61
C THR A 143 -1.62 -6.11 -10.61
N LEU A 144 -2.11 -5.82 -9.41
CA LEU A 144 -1.31 -5.26 -8.32
C LEU A 144 -1.55 -6.00 -7.02
N LEU A 145 -0.62 -5.84 -6.08
CA LEU A 145 -0.78 -6.26 -4.69
C LEU A 145 -1.28 -5.07 -3.90
N GLU A 146 -2.34 -5.27 -3.12
CA GLU A 146 -2.88 -4.27 -2.20
C GLU A 146 -2.74 -4.77 -0.76
N GLU A 147 -2.32 -3.86 0.13
CA GLU A 147 -2.16 -4.08 1.56
C GLU A 147 -3.01 -3.06 2.32
N GLU A 148 -4.08 -3.53 2.93
CA GLU A 148 -4.94 -2.76 3.83
C GLU A 148 -4.44 -2.92 5.27
N ILE A 149 -4.24 -1.80 5.96
CA ILE A 149 -3.61 -1.74 7.28
C ILE A 149 -4.58 -1.13 8.27
N THR A 150 -4.90 -1.91 9.29
CA THR A 150 -5.78 -1.51 10.39
C THR A 150 -4.99 -0.87 11.54
N ALA A 151 -5.66 -0.07 12.37
CA ALA A 151 -5.05 0.56 13.53
C ALA A 151 -4.52 -0.44 14.58
N ASP A 152 -5.06 -1.66 14.62
CA ASP A 152 -4.62 -2.74 15.52
C ASP A 152 -3.41 -3.53 14.99
N GLY A 153 -2.83 -3.11 13.85
CA GLY A 153 -1.66 -3.76 13.26
C GLY A 153 -1.98 -5.05 12.49
N TYR A 154 -3.18 -5.17 11.91
CA TYR A 154 -3.48 -6.20 10.92
C TYR A 154 -3.30 -5.68 9.50
N HIS A 155 -2.61 -6.48 8.69
CA HIS A 155 -2.29 -6.25 7.29
C HIS A 155 -3.03 -7.28 6.42
N HIS A 156 -4.02 -6.81 5.68
CA HIS A 156 -4.85 -7.60 4.78
C HIS A 156 -4.29 -7.51 3.36
N PHE A 157 -3.86 -8.64 2.81
CA PHE A 157 -3.29 -8.69 1.48
C PHE A 157 -4.31 -9.19 0.47
N HIS A 158 -4.45 -8.41 -0.61
CA HIS A 158 -5.27 -8.74 -1.76
C HIS A 158 -4.44 -8.61 -3.04
N VAL A 159 -4.75 -9.41 -4.04
CA VAL A 159 -4.30 -9.18 -5.41
C VAL A 159 -5.52 -8.80 -6.22
N LEU A 160 -5.40 -7.69 -6.94
CA LEU A 160 -6.51 -7.08 -7.65
C LEU A 160 -6.12 -6.89 -9.12
N PRO A 161 -7.04 -7.13 -10.06
CA PRO A 161 -6.97 -6.48 -11.36
C PRO A 161 -6.96 -4.97 -11.17
N LYS A 162 -6.23 -4.25 -12.02
CA LYS A 162 -6.06 -2.80 -11.95
C LYS A 162 -7.38 -2.04 -11.83
N ASP A 163 -8.37 -2.37 -12.66
CA ASP A 163 -9.68 -1.72 -12.62
C ASP A 163 -10.37 -1.90 -11.25
N SER A 164 -10.23 -3.07 -10.64
CA SER A 164 -10.77 -3.33 -9.30
C SER A 164 -10.02 -2.57 -8.21
N ALA A 165 -8.72 -2.34 -8.38
CA ALA A 165 -7.95 -1.49 -7.47
C ALA A 165 -8.33 -0.01 -7.59
N VAL A 166 -8.63 0.48 -8.80
CA VAL A 166 -9.21 1.81 -9.02
C VAL A 166 -10.57 1.92 -8.33
N ASP A 167 -11.46 0.93 -8.53
CA ASP A 167 -12.77 0.88 -7.87
C ASP A 167 -12.65 0.96 -6.35
N HIS A 168 -11.72 0.18 -5.78
CA HIS A 168 -11.52 0.13 -4.35
C HIS A 168 -10.97 1.44 -3.79
N ALA A 169 -9.95 2.02 -4.43
CA ALA A 169 -9.41 3.31 -4.02
C ALA A 169 -10.45 4.45 -4.13
N VAL A 170 -11.30 4.46 -5.16
CA VAL A 170 -12.38 5.46 -5.28
C VAL A 170 -13.43 5.27 -4.19
N THR A 171 -13.79 4.02 -3.87
CA THR A 171 -14.72 3.72 -2.76
C THR A 171 -14.12 4.16 -1.42
N LEU A 172 -12.81 4.00 -1.24
CA LEU A 172 -12.11 4.49 -0.07
C LEU A 172 -12.12 6.02 0.00
N ILE A 173 -11.93 6.72 -1.12
CA ILE A 173 -11.89 8.18 -1.19
C ILE A 173 -13.29 8.77 -0.95
N ASP A 174 -14.30 8.28 -1.65
CA ASP A 174 -15.67 8.78 -1.66
C ASP A 174 -16.68 7.74 -1.13
N GLN A 175 -16.49 7.34 0.12
CA GLN A 175 -17.30 6.29 0.76
C GLN A 175 -18.79 6.65 0.87
N ASP A 176 -19.11 7.93 1.02
CA ASP A 176 -20.49 8.42 1.17
C ASP A 176 -21.12 8.80 -0.19
N GLU A 177 -20.40 8.58 -1.31
CA GLU A 177 -20.84 8.86 -2.68
C GLU A 177 -21.30 10.32 -2.88
N VAL A 178 -20.52 11.27 -2.34
CA VAL A 178 -20.82 12.70 -2.39
C VAL A 178 -20.16 13.40 -3.59
N ALA A 179 -19.38 12.71 -4.41
CA ALA A 179 -18.83 13.28 -5.63
C ALA A 179 -19.94 13.78 -6.57
N GLY A 180 -19.74 14.98 -7.12
CA GLY A 180 -20.76 15.72 -7.87
C GLY A 180 -20.37 15.93 -9.34
N GLU A 181 -20.50 17.17 -9.79
CA GLU A 181 -19.99 17.61 -11.10
C GLU A 181 -18.57 18.17 -10.94
N ASP A 182 -17.80 18.15 -12.02
CA ASP A 182 -16.48 18.77 -12.03
C ASP A 182 -16.59 20.29 -11.98
N GLY A 183 -15.81 20.91 -11.09
CA GLY A 183 -15.75 22.35 -10.90
C GLY A 183 -14.59 23.00 -11.67
N GLU A 184 -14.60 24.32 -11.73
CA GLU A 184 -13.45 25.10 -12.21
C GLU A 184 -12.32 25.05 -11.16
N PRO A 185 -11.04 24.94 -11.58
CA PRO A 185 -9.91 24.96 -10.66
C PRO A 185 -9.79 26.28 -9.89
N ILE A 186 -9.52 26.17 -8.59
CA ILE A 186 -9.26 27.30 -7.70
C ILE A 186 -7.87 27.14 -7.11
N THR A 187 -6.98 28.08 -7.42
CA THR A 187 -5.61 28.07 -6.93
C THR A 187 -5.45 29.05 -5.76
N LEU A 188 -5.01 28.55 -4.62
CA LEU A 188 -4.80 29.34 -3.40
C LEU A 188 -3.52 28.91 -2.70
N ARG A 189 -2.93 29.84 -1.96
CA ARG A 189 -1.93 29.46 -0.97
C ARG A 189 -2.60 28.82 0.23
N MET A 190 -1.92 27.87 0.88
CA MET A 190 -2.40 27.19 2.06
C MET A 190 -2.91 28.16 3.13
N SER A 191 -2.17 29.24 3.39
CA SER A 191 -2.52 30.27 4.37
C SER A 191 -3.80 31.06 4.05
N ALA A 192 -4.22 31.07 2.78
CA ALA A 192 -5.38 31.82 2.31
C ALA A 192 -6.67 30.99 2.25
N ILE A 193 -6.61 29.68 2.50
CA ILE A 193 -7.76 28.78 2.35
C ILE A 193 -8.88 29.12 3.34
N GLU A 194 -8.54 29.27 4.62
CA GLU A 194 -9.53 29.50 5.69
C GLU A 194 -10.30 30.81 5.50
N GLU A 195 -9.63 31.84 4.96
CA GLU A 195 -10.23 33.16 4.71
C GLU A 195 -10.94 33.24 3.34
N HIS A 196 -10.80 32.24 2.48
CA HIS A 196 -11.41 32.25 1.16
C HIS A 196 -12.95 32.08 1.26
N ALA A 197 -13.69 33.01 0.65
CA ALA A 197 -15.14 33.13 0.85
C ALA A 197 -15.95 31.89 0.43
N GLU A 198 -15.47 31.14 -0.57
CA GLU A 198 -16.17 29.96 -1.10
C GLU A 198 -15.58 28.66 -0.54
N LEU A 199 -14.30 28.38 -0.81
CA LEU A 199 -13.61 27.17 -0.32
C LEU A 199 -13.46 27.06 1.20
N GLY A 200 -13.26 28.15 1.95
CA GLY A 200 -13.04 28.07 3.39
C GLY A 200 -14.19 27.37 4.13
N PRO A 201 -15.45 27.84 3.98
CA PRO A 201 -16.61 27.17 4.55
C PRO A 201 -16.80 25.73 4.07
N VAL A 202 -16.57 25.44 2.78
CA VAL A 202 -16.78 24.11 2.20
C VAL A 202 -15.78 23.09 2.73
N LEU A 203 -14.48 23.44 2.74
CA LEU A 203 -13.44 22.55 3.26
C LEU A 203 -13.51 22.42 4.79
N SER A 204 -14.07 23.40 5.50
CA SER A 204 -14.32 23.26 6.95
C SER A 204 -15.36 22.20 7.30
N ASP A 205 -16.20 21.79 6.33
CA ASP A 205 -17.17 20.70 6.45
C ASP A 205 -16.59 19.34 5.98
N THR A 206 -15.27 19.24 5.80
CA THR A 206 -14.61 17.96 5.47
C THR A 206 -14.86 16.94 6.58
N ARG A 207 -15.50 15.83 6.23
CA ARG A 207 -15.81 14.69 7.11
C ARG A 207 -14.75 13.61 7.06
N ALA A 208 -14.13 13.44 5.90
CA ALA A 208 -13.01 12.56 5.70
C ALA A 208 -11.97 13.20 4.79
N LEU A 209 -10.71 13.07 5.16
CA LEU A 209 -9.56 13.51 4.37
C LEU A 209 -8.82 12.26 3.91
N THR A 210 -8.59 12.10 2.61
CA THR A 210 -7.73 11.02 2.10
C THR A 210 -6.50 11.62 1.45
N VAL A 211 -5.31 11.24 1.89
CA VAL A 211 -4.06 11.63 1.24
C VAL A 211 -3.56 10.46 0.41
N ALA A 212 -3.44 10.63 -0.90
CA ALA A 212 -2.78 9.68 -1.78
C ALA A 212 -1.34 10.15 -2.04
N SER A 213 -0.36 9.30 -1.77
CA SER A 213 1.05 9.55 -2.06
C SER A 213 1.58 8.47 -2.98
N LEU A 214 2.05 8.86 -4.16
CA LEU A 214 2.75 8.02 -5.13
C LEU A 214 4.25 8.21 -4.95
N VAL A 215 5.00 7.11 -4.92
CA VAL A 215 6.47 7.11 -5.02
C VAL A 215 6.89 6.07 -6.06
N THR A 216 7.70 6.48 -7.03
CA THR A 216 8.24 5.58 -8.06
C THR A 216 9.65 5.13 -7.70
N ARG A 217 10.10 4.01 -8.27
CA ARG A 217 11.50 3.55 -8.12
C ARG A 217 12.52 4.54 -8.67
N ALA A 218 12.13 5.35 -9.66
CA ALA A 218 12.95 6.44 -10.20
C ALA A 218 13.17 7.59 -9.20
N GLY A 219 12.44 7.59 -8.08
CA GLY A 219 12.50 8.62 -7.04
C GLY A 219 11.55 9.79 -7.26
N GLU A 220 10.63 9.67 -8.21
CA GLU A 220 9.55 10.63 -8.40
C GLU A 220 8.50 10.46 -7.32
N ALA A 221 7.91 11.57 -6.90
CA ALA A 221 6.87 11.58 -5.87
C ALA A 221 5.75 12.55 -6.25
N GLU A 222 4.52 12.11 -6.08
CA GLU A 222 3.32 12.92 -6.26
C GLU A 222 2.41 12.75 -5.04
N GLN A 223 1.74 13.82 -4.64
CA GLN A 223 0.77 13.78 -3.56
C GLN A 223 -0.51 14.52 -3.93
N LEU A 224 -1.63 13.84 -3.71
CA LEU A 224 -2.98 14.38 -3.87
C LEU A 224 -3.71 14.30 -2.54
N THR A 225 -4.55 15.29 -2.26
CA THR A 225 -5.42 15.28 -1.08
C THR A 225 -6.88 15.36 -1.51
N PHE A 226 -7.69 14.44 -1.02
CA PHE A 226 -9.11 14.35 -1.28
C PHE A 226 -9.89 14.77 -0.04
N TYR A 227 -10.84 15.69 -0.23
CA TYR A 227 -11.71 16.21 0.82
C TYR A 227 -13.13 15.75 0.53
N ALA A 228 -13.62 14.83 1.35
CA ALA A 228 -15.02 14.42 1.35
C ALA A 228 -15.81 15.30 2.31
N THR A 229 -16.61 16.21 1.79
CA THR A 229 -17.48 17.10 2.58
C THR A 229 -18.83 16.43 2.85
N SER A 230 -19.82 17.18 3.33
CA SER A 230 -21.18 16.64 3.43
C SER A 230 -21.91 16.44 2.10
N ASP A 231 -21.47 17.10 1.03
CA ASP A 231 -22.24 17.19 -0.23
C ASP A 231 -21.39 17.18 -1.50
N SER A 232 -20.07 17.18 -1.38
CA SER A 232 -19.16 17.34 -2.51
C SER A 232 -17.79 16.72 -2.23
N MET A 233 -17.09 16.36 -3.30
CA MET A 233 -15.69 15.93 -3.27
C MET A 233 -14.79 17.01 -3.86
N TYR A 234 -13.67 17.30 -3.19
CA TYR A 234 -12.60 18.12 -3.75
C TYR A 234 -11.30 17.34 -3.79
N VAL A 235 -10.53 17.57 -4.84
CA VAL A 235 -9.14 17.10 -4.95
C VAL A 235 -8.25 18.33 -4.90
N SER A 236 -7.18 18.27 -4.11
CA SER A 236 -6.11 19.24 -4.15
C SER A 236 -4.78 18.60 -4.52
N ARG A 237 -3.97 19.39 -5.24
CA ARG A 237 -2.60 19.05 -5.59
C ARG A 237 -1.70 20.26 -5.39
N SER A 238 -0.45 20.01 -5.03
CA SER A 238 0.57 21.06 -5.05
C SER A 238 1.28 21.06 -6.40
N ASP A 239 1.56 22.26 -6.92
CA ASP A 239 2.41 22.44 -8.11
C ASP A 239 3.92 22.36 -7.76
N GLN A 240 4.25 22.07 -6.49
CA GLN A 240 5.64 21.94 -6.04
C GLN A 240 6.11 20.49 -6.12
N ASP A 241 7.31 20.32 -6.67
CA ASP A 241 7.99 19.03 -6.74
C ASP A 241 8.34 18.53 -5.34
N VAL A 242 7.61 17.49 -4.89
CA VAL A 242 7.73 16.86 -3.57
C VAL A 242 9.14 16.32 -3.31
N THR A 243 9.93 16.08 -4.37
CA THR A 243 11.28 15.51 -4.30
C THR A 243 12.35 16.56 -3.96
N THR A 244 12.09 17.84 -4.24
CA THR A 244 13.02 18.94 -3.95
C THR A 244 12.70 19.54 -2.60
N SER A 245 13.32 18.99 -1.55
CA SER A 245 13.17 19.37 -0.15
C SER A 245 13.56 20.84 0.14
N GLU A 246 12.67 21.76 -0.18
CA GLU A 246 12.35 22.93 0.62
C GLU A 246 10.83 22.92 0.74
N THR A 247 10.29 22.38 1.83
CA THR A 247 8.87 22.51 2.15
C THR A 247 8.55 23.99 2.18
N ALA A 248 7.88 24.51 1.15
CA ALA A 248 7.45 25.89 1.18
C ALA A 248 6.54 26.05 2.39
N GLU A 249 6.84 27.01 3.27
CA GLU A 249 6.03 27.26 4.47
C GLU A 249 4.56 27.59 4.14
N ASP A 250 4.30 28.00 2.88
CA ASP A 250 2.99 28.37 2.38
C ASP A 250 2.84 27.95 0.89
N PRO A 251 2.63 26.65 0.60
CA PRO A 251 2.58 26.15 -0.76
C PRO A 251 1.33 26.63 -1.48
N GLU A 252 1.44 26.77 -2.79
CA GLU A 252 0.30 27.00 -3.67
C GLU A 252 -0.35 25.65 -4.00
N LEU A 253 -1.67 25.59 -3.83
CA LEU A 253 -2.51 24.42 -4.02
C LEU A 253 -3.61 24.73 -5.02
N GLU A 254 -3.80 23.84 -5.97
CA GLU A 254 -4.95 23.86 -6.87
C GLU A 254 -6.02 22.92 -6.32
N PHE A 255 -7.25 23.42 -6.17
CA PHE A 255 -8.42 22.67 -5.75
C PHE A 255 -9.40 22.53 -6.90
N VAL A 256 -9.94 21.33 -7.09
CA VAL A 256 -10.96 21.05 -8.10
C VAL A 256 -12.07 20.22 -7.46
N GLN A 257 -13.32 20.66 -7.62
CA GLN A 257 -14.45 19.80 -7.27
C GLN A 257 -14.48 18.63 -8.27
N ALA A 258 -14.61 17.41 -7.77
CA ALA A 258 -14.49 16.21 -8.60
C ALA A 258 -15.79 15.42 -8.67
N SER A 259 -16.11 14.97 -9.87
CA SER A 259 -17.06 13.90 -10.14
C SER A 259 -16.46 12.52 -9.86
N THR A 260 -17.31 11.51 -9.70
CA THR A 260 -16.85 10.12 -9.55
C THR A 260 -15.99 9.67 -10.75
N SER A 261 -16.33 10.10 -11.97
CA SER A 261 -15.51 9.82 -13.16
C SER A 261 -14.12 10.44 -13.05
N SER A 262 -14.02 11.71 -12.65
CA SER A 262 -12.73 12.37 -12.46
C SER A 262 -11.91 11.75 -11.35
N LEU A 263 -12.53 11.31 -10.25
CA LEU A 263 -11.84 10.56 -9.20
C LEU A 263 -11.25 9.24 -9.74
N ARG A 264 -12.00 8.51 -10.57
CA ARG A 264 -11.49 7.29 -11.21
C ARG A 264 -10.34 7.60 -12.16
N ASP A 265 -10.46 8.63 -12.98
CA ASP A 265 -9.42 9.02 -13.93
C ASP A 265 -8.13 9.43 -13.21
N VAL A 266 -8.25 10.17 -12.10
CA VAL A 266 -7.11 10.55 -11.23
C VAL A 266 -6.44 9.31 -10.63
N VAL A 267 -7.21 8.40 -10.02
CA VAL A 267 -6.66 7.18 -9.42
C VAL A 267 -6.02 6.28 -10.48
N HIS A 268 -6.66 6.15 -11.64
CA HIS A 268 -6.11 5.41 -12.77
C HIS A 268 -4.78 6.01 -13.23
N SER A 269 -4.70 7.34 -13.33
CA SER A 269 -3.47 8.06 -13.69
C SER A 269 -2.35 7.84 -12.67
N LEU A 270 -2.65 7.77 -11.37
CA LEU A 270 -1.63 7.45 -10.34
C LEU A 270 -1.05 6.05 -10.54
N ILE A 271 -1.90 5.08 -10.89
CA ILE A 271 -1.46 3.70 -11.18
C ILE A 271 -0.64 3.66 -12.48
N ASP A 272 -1.09 4.34 -13.54
CA ASP A 272 -0.40 4.44 -14.83
C ASP A 272 0.99 5.08 -14.73
N ALA A 273 1.10 6.21 -14.01
CA ALA A 273 2.36 6.91 -13.78
C ALA A 273 3.40 6.00 -13.11
N GLY A 274 2.93 4.99 -12.38
CA GLY A 274 3.75 3.93 -11.81
C GLY A 274 4.38 2.96 -12.82
N GLN A 275 3.83 2.86 -14.03
CA GLN A 275 4.21 1.88 -15.05
C GLN A 275 5.05 2.48 -16.18
N GLU A 276 4.98 3.79 -16.44
CA GLU A 276 5.59 4.44 -17.61
C GLU A 276 7.10 4.78 -17.47
N ASN A 277 7.72 4.49 -16.32
CA ASN A 277 9.07 4.97 -15.97
C ASN A 277 10.18 3.90 -16.08
N GLU A 278 10.35 3.29 -17.27
CA GLU A 278 11.54 2.51 -17.66
C GLU A 278 12.49 3.24 -18.62
#